data_AF-A0A851EVC6-F1
#
_entry.id   AF-A0A851EVC6-F1
#
_cell.length_a   1.000
_cell.length_b   1.000
_cell.length_c   1.000
_cell.angle_alpha   90.00
_cell.angle_beta   90.00
_cell.angle_gamma   90.00
#
_symmetry.space_group_name_H-M   'P 1'
#
loop_
_entity.id
_entity.type
_entity.pdbx_description
1 polymer ?
#
loop_
_entity_poly.entity_id
_entity_poly.type
_entity_poly.pdbx_seq_one_letter_code
_entity_poly.pdbx_strand_id
1 'polypeptide(L)'
;AYMQPHLLGNEFTHLEFPRRVQRKEVGKRMLYRDFNMTGWAYKTIEEDDLKFPLIYGEGKKARVMATIGVTRGLGDHDLKVHDSNIYIKPFLSSSPEVRVYDLLQYEHGPDDVLILATDGLWDVLLNEEVAEAVTNFLPNCDPDDPHRYTLAAQDLVMRARGVLKDRGWRISNDRLGSGDDISVYVIPL
;
A
#
# COMPACT_ATOMS: atom_id res chain seq x y z
N ALA A 1 -9.43 8.34 -15.26
CA ALA A 1 -9.32 7.41 -16.41
C ALA A 1 -10.59 7.42 -17.24
N TYR A 2 -11.73 7.01 -16.68
CA TYR A 2 -13.04 7.10 -17.34
C TYR A 2 -13.39 8.50 -17.87
N MET A 3 -13.24 9.55 -17.04
CA MET A 3 -13.56 10.93 -17.42
C MET A 3 -12.63 11.53 -18.50
N GLN A 4 -11.41 11.00 -18.62
CA GLN A 4 -10.37 11.50 -19.52
C GLN A 4 -9.61 10.32 -20.12
N PRO A 5 -10.24 9.55 -21.03
CA PRO A 5 -9.68 8.28 -21.54
C PRO A 5 -8.45 8.49 -22.43
N HIS A 6 -8.29 9.68 -23.02
CA HIS A 6 -7.10 10.03 -23.82
C HIS A 6 -5.79 9.94 -23.01
N LEU A 7 -5.84 10.10 -21.68
CA LEU A 7 -4.69 9.95 -20.79
C LEU A 7 -4.17 8.51 -20.70
N LEU A 8 -4.96 7.53 -21.14
CA LEU A 8 -4.55 6.12 -21.21
C LEU A 8 -3.74 5.80 -22.47
N GLY A 9 -3.46 6.80 -23.33
CA GLY A 9 -2.65 6.66 -24.53
C GLY A 9 -3.18 5.67 -25.57
N ASN A 10 -4.46 5.28 -25.47
CA ASN A 10 -5.07 4.19 -26.25
C ASN A 10 -4.42 2.80 -26.04
N GLU A 11 -3.49 2.68 -25.09
CA GLU A 11 -2.80 1.44 -24.75
C GLU A 11 -3.41 0.76 -23.53
N PHE A 12 -4.00 1.55 -22.63
CA PHE A 12 -4.56 1.08 -21.38
C PHE A 12 -6.10 1.13 -21.36
N THR A 13 -6.70 0.23 -20.59
CA THR A 13 -8.12 0.25 -20.23
C THR A 13 -8.28 0.56 -18.75
N HIS A 14 -9.33 1.29 -18.42
CA HIS A 14 -9.74 1.58 -17.04
C HIS A 14 -10.64 0.49 -16.46
N LEU A 15 -11.13 -0.41 -17.32
CA LEU A 15 -11.96 -1.54 -16.90
C LEU A 15 -11.10 -2.61 -16.27
N GLU A 16 -11.59 -3.15 -15.17
CA GLU A 16 -11.01 -4.28 -14.48
C GLU A 16 -11.73 -5.57 -14.88
N PHE A 17 -10.95 -6.62 -15.08
CA PHE A 17 -11.43 -7.97 -15.37
C PHE A 17 -10.83 -8.92 -14.33
N PRO A 18 -11.50 -10.03 -13.97
CA PRO A 18 -10.95 -11.01 -13.03
C PRO A 18 -9.62 -11.63 -13.47
N ARG A 19 -9.30 -11.52 -14.75
CA ARG A 19 -8.01 -11.89 -15.35
C ARG A 19 -7.81 -11.16 -16.66
N ARG A 20 -6.59 -11.23 -17.20
CA ARG A 20 -6.26 -10.68 -18.53
C ARG A 20 -7.20 -11.26 -19.59
N VAL A 21 -7.85 -10.37 -20.34
CA VAL A 21 -8.70 -10.70 -21.47
C VAL A 21 -7.84 -11.15 -22.64
N GLN A 22 -8.23 -12.24 -23.29
CA GLN A 22 -7.56 -12.80 -24.47
C GLN A 22 -8.38 -12.54 -25.73
N ARG A 23 -7.70 -12.44 -26.88
CA ARG A 23 -8.36 -12.16 -28.17
C ARG A 23 -9.46 -13.16 -28.54
N LYS A 24 -9.33 -14.43 -28.12
CA LYS A 24 -10.34 -15.49 -28.31
C LYS A 24 -11.65 -15.27 -27.53
N GLU A 25 -11.71 -14.23 -26.70
CA GLU A 25 -12.82 -13.91 -25.82
C GLU A 25 -13.66 -12.75 -26.33
N VAL A 26 -13.19 -12.05 -27.37
CA VAL A 26 -13.96 -11.02 -28.07
C VAL A 26 -15.30 -11.62 -28.54
N GLY A 27 -16.39 -10.92 -28.24
CA GLY A 27 -17.77 -11.36 -28.48
C GLY A 27 -18.36 -12.28 -27.39
N LYS A 28 -17.59 -12.70 -26.39
CA LYS A 28 -18.09 -13.51 -25.25
C LYS A 28 -18.41 -12.63 -24.05
N ARG A 29 -19.26 -13.13 -23.15
CA ARG A 29 -19.56 -12.44 -21.88
C ARG A 29 -18.50 -12.75 -20.83
N MET A 30 -18.00 -11.72 -20.15
CA MET A 30 -17.09 -11.82 -19.02
C MET A 30 -17.52 -10.84 -17.91
N LEU A 31 -17.17 -11.18 -16.67
CA LEU A 31 -17.27 -10.24 -15.56
C LEU A 31 -16.31 -9.08 -15.76
N TYR A 32 -16.76 -7.86 -15.47
CA TYR A 32 -15.97 -6.65 -15.45
C TYR A 32 -16.42 -5.75 -14.31
N ARG A 33 -15.55 -4.82 -13.93
CA ARG A 33 -15.83 -3.76 -12.97
C ARG A 33 -15.25 -2.45 -13.47
N ASP A 34 -15.96 -1.36 -13.22
CA ASP A 34 -15.53 0.01 -13.46
C ASP A 34 -15.47 0.79 -12.12
N PHE A 35 -14.88 1.98 -12.12
CA PHE A 35 -14.57 2.78 -10.92
C PHE A 35 -15.78 3.12 -10.05
N ASN A 36 -16.97 3.22 -10.64
CA ASN A 36 -18.22 3.57 -9.95
C ASN A 36 -19.04 2.34 -9.52
N MET A 37 -18.59 1.13 -9.88
CA MET A 37 -19.34 -0.09 -9.62
C MET A 37 -18.99 -0.68 -8.26
N THR A 38 -20.03 -1.15 -7.56
CA THR A 38 -19.87 -2.05 -6.41
C THR A 38 -20.06 -3.48 -6.89
N GLY A 39 -19.02 -4.31 -6.77
CA GLY A 39 -19.03 -5.69 -7.27
C GLY A 39 -18.77 -5.82 -8.78
N TRP A 40 -19.17 -6.95 -9.35
CA TRP A 40 -18.93 -7.31 -10.75
C TRP A 40 -20.23 -7.30 -11.56
N ALA A 41 -20.17 -6.91 -12.83
CA ALA A 41 -21.25 -7.10 -13.80
C ALA A 41 -20.73 -7.83 -15.05
N TYR A 42 -21.63 -8.30 -15.91
CA TYR A 42 -21.26 -8.92 -17.17
C TYR A 42 -21.29 -7.92 -18.31
N LYS A 43 -20.24 -7.89 -19.14
CA LYS A 43 -20.23 -7.25 -20.47
C LYS A 43 -19.84 -8.24 -21.55
N THR A 44 -20.21 -7.94 -22.79
CA THR A 44 -19.62 -8.58 -23.97
C THR A 44 -18.26 -7.96 -24.22
N ILE A 45 -17.23 -8.78 -24.39
CA ILE A 45 -15.86 -8.33 -24.61
C ILE A 45 -15.70 -7.75 -26.02
N GLU A 46 -15.06 -6.59 -26.09
CA GLU A 46 -14.73 -5.86 -27.31
C GLU A 46 -13.20 -5.83 -27.53
N GLU A 47 -12.73 -5.44 -28.73
CA GLU A 47 -11.29 -5.34 -29.01
C GLU A 47 -10.58 -4.37 -28.05
N ASP A 48 -11.26 -3.30 -27.63
CA ASP A 48 -10.73 -2.32 -26.68
C ASP A 48 -10.48 -2.90 -25.27
N ASP A 49 -11.12 -4.01 -24.91
CA ASP A 49 -10.90 -4.69 -23.63
C ASP A 49 -9.58 -5.49 -23.61
N LEU A 50 -8.92 -5.65 -24.77
CA LEU A 50 -7.60 -6.27 -24.87
C LEU A 50 -6.47 -5.31 -24.44
N LYS A 51 -6.75 -4.01 -24.36
CA LYS A 51 -5.81 -2.98 -23.86
C LYS A 51 -5.32 -3.33 -22.45
N PHE A 52 -4.12 -2.90 -22.10
CA PHE A 52 -3.48 -3.25 -20.83
C PHE A 52 -4.23 -2.65 -19.64
N PRO A 53 -4.46 -3.36 -18.52
CA PRO A 53 -5.24 -2.78 -17.43
C PRO A 53 -4.47 -1.63 -16.78
N LEU A 54 -5.21 -0.58 -16.36
CA LEU A 54 -4.64 0.54 -15.62
C LEU A 54 -3.96 0.10 -14.33
N ILE A 55 -4.52 -0.90 -13.64
CA ILE A 55 -3.91 -1.53 -12.47
C ILE A 55 -3.52 -2.95 -12.85
N TYR A 56 -2.23 -3.27 -12.75
CA TYR A 56 -1.69 -4.58 -13.12
C TYR A 56 -1.05 -5.27 -11.92
N GLY A 57 -1.34 -6.56 -11.76
CA GLY A 57 -0.87 -7.36 -10.63
C GLY A 57 -1.85 -7.34 -9.45
N GLU A 58 -1.49 -8.05 -8.40
CA GLU A 58 -2.34 -8.25 -7.22
C GLU A 58 -1.55 -8.01 -5.93
N GLY A 59 -2.25 -7.59 -4.87
CA GLY A 59 -1.66 -7.29 -3.57
C GLY A 59 -0.46 -6.33 -3.69
N LYS A 60 0.64 -6.67 -3.03
CA LYS A 60 1.88 -5.87 -3.02
C LYS A 60 2.57 -5.74 -4.38
N LYS A 61 2.20 -6.57 -5.35
CA LYS A 61 2.73 -6.53 -6.72
C LYS A 61 1.83 -5.74 -7.66
N ALA A 62 0.73 -5.16 -7.17
CA ALA A 62 -0.10 -4.27 -7.96
C ALA A 62 0.67 -3.00 -8.34
N ARG A 63 0.51 -2.57 -9.59
CA ARG A 63 1.20 -1.41 -10.17
C ARG A 63 0.24 -0.61 -11.05
N VAL A 64 0.25 0.71 -10.91
CA VAL A 64 -0.41 1.62 -11.85
C VAL A 64 0.39 1.61 -13.14
N MET A 65 -0.28 1.26 -14.24
CA MET A 65 0.28 1.13 -15.59
C MET A 65 1.56 0.27 -15.62
N ALA A 66 1.60 -0.80 -14.84
CA ALA A 66 2.78 -1.66 -14.65
C ALA A 66 4.06 -0.93 -14.21
N THR A 67 3.96 0.30 -13.70
CA THR A 67 5.10 1.18 -13.45
C THR A 67 5.31 1.44 -11.95
N ILE A 68 4.31 2.00 -11.25
CA ILE A 68 4.46 2.45 -9.85
C ILE A 68 3.52 1.69 -8.89
N GLY A 69 4.00 1.38 -7.68
CA GLY A 69 3.25 0.62 -6.67
C GLY A 69 2.25 1.41 -5.82
N VAL A 70 2.13 2.71 -6.05
CA VAL A 70 1.26 3.60 -5.27
C VAL A 70 0.35 4.41 -6.20
N THR A 71 -0.83 4.78 -5.69
CA THR A 71 -1.81 5.63 -6.39
C THR A 71 -1.79 7.08 -5.88
N ARG A 72 -1.08 7.32 -4.77
CA ARG A 72 -0.87 8.65 -4.21
C ARG A 72 0.58 8.84 -3.83
N GLY A 73 1.09 10.04 -4.08
CA GLY A 73 2.49 10.38 -3.85
C GLY A 73 2.81 11.81 -4.32
N LEU A 74 3.79 12.42 -3.67
CA LEU A 74 4.41 13.67 -4.12
C LEU A 74 5.49 13.34 -5.15
N GLY A 75 5.87 14.33 -5.99
CA GLY A 75 6.91 14.11 -7.00
C GLY A 75 6.42 13.32 -8.21
N ASP A 76 7.32 12.57 -8.85
CA ASP A 76 7.08 11.76 -10.07
C ASP A 76 6.41 12.54 -11.21
N HIS A 77 6.80 13.80 -11.39
CA HIS A 77 6.22 14.67 -12.43
C HIS A 77 6.54 14.17 -13.85
N ASP A 78 7.76 13.67 -14.05
CA ASP A 78 8.24 13.20 -15.34
C ASP A 78 8.19 11.67 -15.48
N LEU A 79 7.62 10.97 -14.50
CA LEU A 79 7.52 9.51 -14.53
C LEU A 79 6.57 9.07 -15.66
N LYS A 80 7.10 8.24 -16.55
CA LYS A 80 6.38 7.67 -17.70
C LYS A 80 6.32 6.15 -17.60
N VAL A 81 5.33 5.58 -18.27
CA VAL A 81 5.30 4.14 -18.56
C VAL A 81 6.51 3.80 -19.42
N HIS A 82 7.20 2.71 -19.07
CA HIS A 82 8.41 2.22 -19.74
C HIS A 82 8.21 2.14 -21.27
N ASP A 83 9.20 2.60 -22.03
CA ASP A 83 9.19 2.65 -23.52
C ASP A 83 7.98 3.37 -24.15
N SER A 84 7.36 4.32 -23.44
CA SER A 84 6.23 5.09 -23.97
C SER A 84 6.35 6.60 -23.68
N ASN A 85 5.42 7.38 -24.23
CA ASN A 85 5.23 8.79 -23.90
C ASN A 85 4.04 9.05 -22.96
N ILE A 86 3.53 8.00 -22.31
CA ILE A 86 2.38 8.09 -21.39
C ILE A 86 2.90 8.41 -20.00
N TYR A 87 2.51 9.57 -19.46
CA TYR A 87 2.84 9.96 -18.09
C TYR A 87 1.96 9.22 -17.08
N ILE A 88 2.53 8.91 -15.92
CA ILE A 88 1.79 8.29 -14.81
C ILE A 88 0.82 9.30 -14.18
N LYS A 89 1.19 10.58 -14.07
CA LYS A 89 0.24 11.62 -13.69
C LYS A 89 -0.79 11.81 -14.82
N PRO A 90 -2.09 11.95 -14.49
CA PRO A 90 -2.64 12.25 -13.16
C PRO A 90 -3.12 11.03 -12.36
N PHE A 91 -2.77 9.80 -12.74
CA PHE A 91 -3.16 8.59 -12.00
C PHE A 91 -2.43 8.43 -10.66
N LEU A 92 -1.34 9.17 -10.45
CA LEU A 92 -0.67 9.38 -9.17
C LEU A 92 -1.06 10.74 -8.56
N SER A 93 -1.95 10.70 -7.57
CA SER A 93 -2.46 11.92 -6.91
C SER A 93 -1.56 12.39 -5.78
N SER A 94 -1.31 13.70 -5.69
CA SER A 94 -0.65 14.30 -4.53
C SER A 94 -1.61 14.63 -3.38
N SER A 95 -2.91 14.36 -3.54
CA SER A 95 -3.92 14.71 -2.54
C SER A 95 -3.95 13.70 -1.39
N PRO A 96 -3.74 14.12 -0.14
CA PRO A 96 -3.80 13.23 1.02
C PRO A 96 -5.24 12.81 1.34
N GLU A 97 -5.37 11.75 2.15
CA GLU A 97 -6.58 11.50 2.94
C GLU A 97 -6.36 12.09 4.33
N VAL A 98 -7.34 12.84 4.84
CA VAL A 98 -7.25 13.50 6.15
C VAL A 98 -8.27 12.87 7.08
N ARG A 99 -7.81 12.40 8.24
CA ARG A 99 -8.64 11.95 9.37
C ARG A 99 -8.32 12.82 10.58
N VAL A 100 -9.34 13.21 11.32
CA VAL A 100 -9.22 14.05 12.51
C VAL A 100 -9.51 13.18 13.73
N TYR A 101 -8.60 13.19 14.69
CA TYR A 101 -8.75 12.54 15.99
C TYR A 101 -8.85 13.63 17.06
N ASP A 102 -9.90 13.60 17.87
CA ASP A 102 -10.10 14.55 18.96
C ASP A 102 -9.42 14.04 20.23
N LEU A 103 -8.29 14.66 20.60
CA LEU A 103 -7.51 14.29 21.80
C LEU A 103 -8.30 14.47 23.11
N LEU A 104 -9.33 15.30 23.12
CA LEU A 104 -10.15 15.55 24.32
C LEU A 104 -11.27 14.53 24.48
N GLN A 105 -11.49 13.68 23.48
CA GLN A 105 -12.56 12.68 23.51
C GLN A 105 -12.25 11.52 24.48
N TYR A 106 -10.98 11.27 24.78
CA TYR A 106 -10.53 10.18 25.62
C TYR A 106 -9.45 10.65 26.61
N GLU A 107 -9.34 9.94 27.75
CA GLU A 107 -8.21 10.13 28.66
C GLU A 107 -7.04 9.28 28.15
N HIS A 108 -5.89 9.92 27.94
CA HIS A 108 -4.65 9.29 27.48
C HIS A 108 -3.61 9.23 28.61
N GLY A 109 -3.03 8.05 28.79
CA GLY A 109 -1.87 7.83 29.64
C GLY A 109 -0.57 7.90 28.84
N PRO A 110 0.59 7.80 29.54
CA PRO A 110 1.91 7.84 28.90
C PRO A 110 2.20 6.67 27.93
N ASP A 111 1.31 5.67 27.90
CA ASP A 111 1.44 4.45 27.11
C ASP A 111 0.51 4.46 25.88
N ASP A 112 -0.40 5.45 25.81
CA ASP A 112 -1.25 5.68 24.65
C ASP A 112 -0.46 6.45 23.58
N VAL A 113 -0.26 5.81 22.43
CA VAL A 113 0.64 6.33 21.40
C VAL A 113 0.05 6.19 20.00
N LEU A 114 0.40 7.12 19.11
CA LEU A 114 0.26 7.00 17.67
C LEU A 114 1.55 6.41 17.08
N ILE A 115 1.38 5.39 16.25
CA ILE A 115 2.49 4.76 15.52
C ILE A 115 2.41 5.15 14.05
N LEU A 116 3.48 5.76 13.54
CA LEU A 116 3.64 6.05 12.11
C LEU A 116 4.83 5.26 11.59
N ALA A 117 4.69 4.56 10.47
CA ALA A 117 5.80 3.83 9.87
C ALA A 117 5.66 3.67 8.37
N THR A 118 6.79 3.41 7.69
CA THR A 118 6.82 3.03 6.27
C THR A 118 6.25 1.62 6.07
N ASP A 119 5.94 1.29 4.81
CA ASP A 119 5.50 -0.05 4.42
C ASP A 119 6.53 -1.13 4.78
N GLY A 120 7.82 -0.81 4.86
CA GLY A 120 8.85 -1.69 5.43
C GLY A 120 8.49 -2.32 6.79
N LEU A 121 7.67 -1.67 7.64
CA LEU A 121 7.10 -2.27 8.85
C LEU A 121 5.83 -3.08 8.53
N TRP A 122 4.84 -2.41 7.94
CA TRP A 122 3.47 -2.91 7.75
C TRP A 122 3.37 -4.06 6.76
N ASP A 123 4.40 -4.25 5.93
CA ASP A 123 4.48 -5.35 5.01
C ASP A 123 4.66 -6.70 5.72
N VAL A 124 5.24 -6.70 6.91
CA VAL A 124 5.62 -7.94 7.59
C VAL A 124 4.99 -8.10 8.96
N LEU A 125 4.47 -7.04 9.57
CA LEU A 125 3.73 -7.07 10.83
C LEU A 125 2.30 -6.55 10.65
N LEU A 126 1.35 -7.20 11.33
CA LEU A 126 -0.04 -6.75 11.41
C LEU A 126 -0.20 -5.61 12.42
N ASN A 127 -1.29 -4.85 12.29
CA ASN A 127 -1.63 -3.77 13.23
C ASN A 127 -1.67 -4.28 14.67
N GLU A 128 -2.26 -5.46 14.88
CA GLU A 128 -2.40 -6.10 16.18
C GLU A 128 -1.03 -6.54 16.74
N GLU A 129 -0.13 -7.05 15.89
CA GLU A 129 1.23 -7.45 16.30
C GLU A 129 2.05 -6.23 16.76
N VAL A 130 1.90 -5.10 16.07
CA VAL A 130 2.58 -3.84 16.43
C VAL A 130 1.98 -3.26 17.71
N ALA A 131 0.65 -3.21 17.81
CA ALA A 131 -0.04 -2.72 19.00
C ALA A 131 0.33 -3.54 20.25
N GLU A 132 0.28 -4.87 20.16
CA GLU A 132 0.67 -5.76 21.25
C GLU A 132 2.14 -5.57 21.65
N ALA A 133 3.05 -5.43 20.68
CA ALA A 133 4.46 -5.19 20.94
C ALA A 133 4.66 -3.92 21.77
N VAL A 134 4.02 -2.81 21.40
CA VAL A 134 4.14 -1.53 22.10
C VAL A 134 3.46 -1.54 23.47
N THR A 135 2.25 -2.11 23.57
CA THR A 135 1.52 -2.26 24.84
C THR A 135 2.29 -3.11 25.84
N ASN A 136 3.04 -4.11 25.38
CA ASN A 136 3.91 -4.90 26.25
C ASN A 136 5.26 -4.21 26.53
N PHE A 137 5.75 -3.38 25.62
CA PHE A 137 7.06 -2.74 25.76
C PHE A 137 7.02 -1.54 26.72
N LEU A 138 6.12 -0.58 26.48
CA LEU A 138 6.11 0.70 27.17
C LEU A 138 6.04 0.54 28.70
N PRO A 139 5.12 -0.24 29.30
CA PRO A 139 5.00 -0.34 30.77
C PRO A 139 6.27 -0.83 31.49
N ASN A 140 7.21 -1.43 30.75
CA ASN A 140 8.49 -1.92 31.30
C ASN A 140 9.60 -0.86 31.29
N CYS A 141 9.34 0.32 30.73
CA CYS A 141 10.26 1.46 30.78
C CYS A 141 9.81 2.45 31.86
N ASP A 142 10.77 3.20 32.40
CA ASP A 142 10.50 4.35 33.27
C ASP A 142 9.68 5.40 32.47
N PRO A 143 8.49 5.82 32.94
CA PRO A 143 7.69 6.85 32.27
C PRO A 143 8.42 8.18 32.06
N ASP A 144 9.40 8.48 32.91
CA ASP A 144 10.20 9.72 32.82
C ASP A 144 11.44 9.58 31.92
N ASP A 145 11.69 8.40 31.34
CA ASP A 145 12.81 8.20 30.41
C ASP A 145 12.55 8.88 29.06
N PRO A 146 13.36 9.91 28.68
CA PRO A 146 13.19 10.61 27.41
C PRO A 146 13.40 9.73 26.18
N HIS A 147 14.01 8.54 26.33
CA HIS A 147 14.27 7.60 25.26
C HIS A 147 13.21 6.50 25.11
N ARG A 148 12.25 6.39 26.03
CA ARG A 148 11.23 5.32 26.06
C ARG A 148 10.57 5.06 24.70
N TYR A 149 10.07 6.12 24.05
CA TYR A 149 9.40 5.99 22.75
C TYR A 149 10.38 5.69 21.61
N THR A 150 11.62 6.17 21.71
CA THR A 150 12.67 5.83 20.73
C THR A 150 13.03 4.35 20.83
N LEU A 151 13.13 3.81 22.04
CA LEU A 151 13.41 2.40 22.27
C LEU A 151 12.25 1.52 21.79
N ALA A 152 10.99 1.92 22.01
CA ALA A 152 9.82 1.23 21.45
C ALA A 152 9.83 1.24 19.91
N ALA A 153 10.17 2.36 19.28
CA ALA A 153 10.32 2.44 17.83
C ALA A 153 11.46 1.53 17.31
N GLN A 154 12.60 1.48 18.02
CA GLN A 154 13.70 0.58 17.70
C GLN A 154 13.30 -0.89 17.84
N ASP A 155 12.55 -1.26 18.88
CA ASP A 155 12.01 -2.61 19.05
C ASP A 155 11.13 -3.02 17.86
N LEU A 156 10.24 -2.13 17.40
CA LEU A 156 9.42 -2.37 16.21
C LEU A 156 10.25 -2.54 14.93
N VAL A 157 11.28 -1.70 14.72
CA VAL A 157 12.20 -1.84 13.57
C VAL A 157 12.90 -3.19 13.60
N MET A 158 13.40 -3.60 14.77
CA MET A 158 14.11 -4.88 14.93
C MET A 158 13.17 -6.07 14.74
N ARG A 159 11.92 -5.98 15.21
CA ARG A 159 10.89 -7.00 14.96
C ARG A 159 10.57 -7.16 13.49
N ALA A 160 10.43 -6.05 12.76
CA ALA A 160 10.13 -6.07 11.33
C ALA A 160 11.31 -6.59 10.49
N ARG A 161 12.54 -6.16 10.83
CA ARG A 161 13.75 -6.67 10.17
C ARG A 161 13.97 -8.14 10.49
N GLY A 162 13.78 -8.56 11.74
CA GLY A 162 14.05 -9.92 12.20
C GLY A 162 15.55 -10.26 12.23
N VAL A 163 15.84 -11.56 12.16
CA VAL A 163 17.21 -12.10 12.25
C VAL A 163 17.65 -12.62 10.87
N LEU A 164 18.90 -12.35 10.50
CA LEU A 164 19.49 -12.89 9.29
C LEU A 164 19.73 -14.40 9.43
N LYS A 165 19.11 -15.20 8.56
CA LYS A 165 19.37 -16.64 8.42
C LYS A 165 19.89 -16.93 7.00
N ASP A 166 20.31 -18.17 6.73
CA ASP A 166 20.87 -18.59 5.42
C ASP A 166 19.98 -18.25 4.21
N ARG A 167 18.66 -18.11 4.42
CA ARG A 167 17.66 -17.77 3.40
C ARG A 167 17.05 -16.39 3.57
N GLY A 168 17.83 -15.43 4.06
CA GLY A 168 17.46 -14.04 4.26
C GLY A 168 16.92 -13.72 5.67
N TRP A 169 16.39 -12.51 5.83
CA TRP A 169 15.81 -12.00 7.06
C TRP A 169 14.53 -12.75 7.46
N ARG A 170 14.40 -13.14 8.74
CA ARG A 170 13.28 -13.92 9.27
C ARG A 170 12.77 -13.36 10.59
N ILE A 171 11.45 -13.22 10.71
CA ILE A 171 10.77 -12.84 11.96
C ILE A 171 10.24 -14.09 12.68
N SER A 172 9.41 -13.90 13.72
CA SER A 172 8.75 -15.00 14.42
C SER A 172 8.00 -15.93 13.46
N ASN A 173 7.95 -17.22 13.82
CA ASN A 173 7.35 -18.29 13.00
C ASN A 173 7.97 -18.47 11.59
N ASP A 174 9.24 -18.05 11.42
CA ASP A 174 10.02 -18.19 10.17
C ASP A 174 9.43 -17.46 8.94
N ARG A 175 8.49 -16.53 9.19
CA ARG A 175 8.00 -15.57 8.19
C ARG A 175 9.16 -14.72 7.69
N LEU A 176 9.06 -14.25 6.44
CA LEU A 176 10.03 -13.33 5.85
C LEU A 176 10.03 -12.02 6.65
N GLY A 177 11.22 -11.59 7.07
CA GLY A 177 11.43 -10.24 7.57
C GLY A 177 11.48 -9.23 6.43
N SER A 178 11.39 -7.96 6.80
CA SER A 178 11.40 -6.87 5.83
C SER A 178 12.75 -6.80 5.13
N GLY A 179 12.69 -6.66 3.80
CA GLY A 179 13.86 -6.40 2.95
C GLY A 179 14.01 -4.92 2.58
N ASP A 180 13.10 -4.07 3.04
CA ASP A 180 13.01 -2.65 2.65
C ASP A 180 13.60 -1.72 3.74
N ASP A 181 13.65 -0.42 3.47
CA ASP A 181 13.91 0.61 4.47
C ASP A 181 12.75 0.72 5.45
N ILE A 182 13.09 0.79 6.75
CA ILE A 182 12.12 0.79 7.84
C ILE A 182 12.32 2.07 8.64
N SER A 183 11.30 2.92 8.67
CA SER A 183 11.24 4.08 9.55
C SER A 183 9.98 3.98 10.41
N VAL A 184 10.12 4.18 11.71
CA VAL A 184 9.04 4.10 12.70
C VAL A 184 9.11 5.29 13.64
N TYR A 185 7.97 5.91 13.91
CA TYR A 185 7.77 6.93 14.93
C TYR A 185 6.73 6.41 15.92
N VAL A 186 7.04 6.46 17.20
CA VAL A 186 6.12 6.22 18.30
C VAL A 186 5.91 7.57 18.99
N ILE A 187 4.68 8.08 18.96
CA ILE A 187 4.34 9.45 19.36
C ILE A 187 3.33 9.38 20.50
N PRO A 188 3.62 9.87 21.71
CA PRO A 188 2.63 9.93 22.79
C PRO A 188 1.44 10.82 22.44
N LEU A 189 0.25 10.40 22.85
CA LEU A 189 -1.02 11.11 22.67
C LEU A 189 -1.32 12.09 23.81
#